data_AF-A0A2V8Q0K9-F1
#
_entry.id   AF-A0A2V8Q0K9-F1
#
_cell.length_a   1.000
_cell.length_b   1.000
_cell.length_c   1.000
_cell.angle_alpha   90.00
_cell.angle_beta   90.00
_cell.angle_gamma   90.00
#
_symmetry.space_group_name_H-M   'P 1'
#
loop_
_entity.id
_entity.type
_entity.pdbx_description
1 polymer ?
#
loop_
_entity_poly.entity_id
_entity_poly.type
_entity_poly.pdbx_seq_one_letter_code
_entity_poly.pdbx_strand_id
1 'polypeptide(L)' 'MTTSFTLRQGQFLAFIYYYTKIHGCAPAESDMQRYFKTSPPAIHQMILTLEKRGLIERVPGQARSIRLLIPRDELPDLE' A
#
# COMPACT_ATOMS: atom_id res chain seq x y z
N MET A 1 -7.91 -19.60 2.86
CA MET A 1 -6.59 -19.12 2.40
C MET A 1 -6.10 -18.14 3.45
N THR A 2 -4.97 -18.43 4.09
CA THR A 2 -4.47 -17.70 5.25
C THR A 2 -3.98 -16.33 4.79
N THR A 3 -4.76 -15.28 4.99
CA THR A 3 -4.35 -13.91 4.64
C THR A 3 -3.09 -13.55 5.44
N SER A 4 -1.96 -13.39 4.74
CA SER A 4 -0.63 -13.13 5.32
C SER A 4 -0.45 -11.73 5.92
N PHE A 5 -1.52 -10.95 6.01
CA PHE A 5 -1.51 -9.56 6.43
C PHE A 5 -2.72 -9.24 7.32
N THR A 6 -2.56 -8.21 8.14
CA THR A 6 -3.63 -7.73 9.05
C THR A 6 -4.67 -6.94 8.27
N LEU A 7 -5.85 -6.71 8.88
CA LEU A 7 -6.90 -5.87 8.27
C LEU A 7 -6.38 -4.51 7.80
N ARG A 8 -5.59 -3.82 8.66
CA ARG A 8 -5.02 -2.51 8.32
C ARG A 8 -4.01 -2.58 7.17
N GLN A 9 -3.21 -3.64 7.10
CA GLN A 9 -2.29 -3.85 5.98
C GLN A 9 -3.06 -4.12 4.68
N GLY A 10 -4.12 -4.91 4.75
CA GLY A 10 -5.04 -5.16 3.65
C GLY A 10 -5.63 -3.87 3.08
N GLN A 11 -6.07 -2.94 3.94
CA GLN A 11 -6.57 -1.64 3.52
C GLN A 11 -5.52 -0.82 2.74
N PHE A 12 -4.25 -0.85 3.15
CA PHE A 12 -3.18 -0.17 2.43
C PHE A 12 -2.91 -0.80 1.07
N LEU A 13 -2.90 -2.13 1.01
CA LEU A 13 -2.69 -2.87 -0.23
C LEU A 13 -3.83 -2.63 -1.23
N ALA A 14 -5.08 -2.67 -0.74
CA ALA A 14 -6.26 -2.32 -1.53
C ALA A 14 -6.19 -0.87 -2.03
N PHE A 15 -5.82 0.08 -1.16
CA PHE A 15 -5.66 1.48 -1.55
C PHE A 15 -4.63 1.65 -2.66
N ILE A 16 -3.45 1.03 -2.54
CA ILE A 16 -2.40 1.08 -3.58
C ILE A 16 -2.94 0.54 -4.91
N TYR A 17 -3.67 -0.59 -4.87
CA TYR A 17 -4.25 -1.19 -6.07
C TYR A 17 -5.26 -0.27 -6.75
N TYR A 18 -6.27 0.20 -6.01
CA TYR A 18 -7.33 1.03 -6.57
C TYR A 18 -6.82 2.40 -7.01
N TYR A 19 -5.89 3.00 -6.25
CA TYR A 19 -5.25 4.24 -6.65
C TYR A 19 -4.52 4.06 -7.98
N THR A 20 -3.73 2.99 -8.12
CA THR A 20 -3.01 2.70 -9.37
C THR A 20 -3.97 2.44 -10.53
N LYS A 21 -5.08 1.73 -10.27
CA LYS A 21 -6.11 1.45 -11.28
C LYS A 21 -6.82 2.71 -11.78
N ILE A 22 -7.08 3.67 -10.89
CA ILE A 22 -7.81 4.91 -11.22
C ILE A 22 -6.87 5.97 -11.81
N HIS A 23 -5.68 6.14 -11.23
CA HIS A 23 -4.76 7.23 -11.56
C HIS A 23 -3.64 6.84 -12.54
N GLY A 24 -3.49 5.55 -12.86
CA GLY A 24 -2.44 5.04 -13.74
C GLY A 24 -1.01 5.12 -13.17
N CYS A 25 -0.86 5.51 -11.90
CA CYS A 25 0.43 5.56 -11.20
C CYS A 25 0.26 5.18 -9.73
N ALA A 26 1.33 4.72 -9.09
CA ALA A 26 1.31 4.37 -7.68
C ALA A 26 1.10 5.62 -6.80
N PRO A 27 0.44 5.50 -5.64
CA PRO A 27 0.27 6.60 -4.71
C PRO A 27 1.62 7.05 -4.11
N ALA A 28 1.75 8.34 -3.82
CA ALA A 28 2.80 8.83 -2.93
C ALA A 28 2.41 8.64 -1.46
N GLU A 29 3.38 8.75 -0.54
CA GLU A 29 3.08 8.69 0.89
C GLU A 29 2.07 9.77 1.30
N SER A 30 2.14 10.97 0.70
CA SER A 30 1.19 12.05 0.95
C SER A 30 -0.24 11.72 0.52
N ASP A 31 -0.43 10.91 -0.52
CA ASP A 31 -1.77 10.48 -0.96
C ASP A 31 -2.38 9.53 0.08
N MET A 32 -1.56 8.62 0.61
CA MET A 32 -1.97 7.73 1.71
C MET A 32 -2.25 8.52 3.00
N GLN A 33 -1.42 9.53 3.33
CA GLN A 33 -1.66 10.40 4.49
C GLN A 33 -3.02 11.10 4.39
N ARG A 34 -3.36 11.64 3.21
CA ARG A 34 -4.64 12.31 2.96
C ARG A 34 -5.82 11.35 3.10
N TYR A 35 -5.71 10.14 2.54
CA TYR A 35 -6.78 9.14 2.60
C TYR A 35 -6.98 8.57 4.01
N PHE A 36 -5.91 8.06 4.62
CA PHE A 36 -5.96 7.41 5.94
C PHE A 36 -5.96 8.40 7.11
N LYS A 37 -5.84 9.71 6.86
CA LYS A 37 -5.79 10.78 7.87
C LYS A 37 -4.82 10.46 9.01
N THR A 38 -3.67 9.91 8.64
CA THR A 38 -2.66 9.36 9.56
C THR A 38 -1.37 10.15 9.40
N SER A 39 -0.55 10.19 10.45
CA SER A 39 0.70 10.95 10.45
C SER A 39 1.71 10.41 9.43
N PRO A 40 2.58 11.28 8.86
CA PRO A 40 3.67 10.86 7.98
C PRO A 40 4.53 9.70 8.49
N PRO A 41 5.02 9.70 9.75
CA PRO A 41 5.83 8.58 10.23
C PRO A 41 5.04 7.26 10.28
N ALA A 42 3.75 7.28 10.58
CA ALA A 42 2.95 6.06 10.63
C ALA A 42 2.69 5.47 9.23
N ILE A 43 2.48 6.31 8.22
CA ILE A 43 2.42 5.87 6.81
C ILE A 43 3.75 5.26 6.39
N HIS A 44 4.86 5.94 6.67
CA HIS A 44 6.19 5.47 6.32
C HIS A 44 6.49 4.11 6.96
N GLN A 45 6.20 3.95 8.26
CA GLN A 45 6.36 2.68 8.97
C GLN A 45 5.47 1.56 8.41
N MET A 46 4.24 1.88 7.98
CA MET A 46 3.39 0.89 7.32
C MET A 46 4.00 0.42 5.99
N ILE A 47 4.50 1.35 5.17
CA ILE A 47 5.16 1.01 3.89
C ILE A 47 6.38 0.11 4.13
N LEU A 48 7.24 0.45 5.09
CA LEU A 48 8.39 -0.40 5.48
C LEU A 48 7.96 -1.80 5.94
N THR A 49 6.84 -1.88 6.67
CA THR A 49 6.30 -3.15 7.15
C THR A 49 5.79 -4.01 5.98
N LEU A 50 5.08 -3.42 5.02
CA LEU A 50 4.60 -4.13 3.84
C LEU A 50 5.75 -4.60 2.94
N GLU A 51 6.78 -3.76 2.76
CA GLU A 51 8.01 -4.09 2.02
C GLU A 51 8.77 -5.24 2.69
N LYS A 52 8.97 -5.17 4.01
CA LYS A 52 9.64 -6.23 4.78
C LYS A 52 8.89 -7.57 4.72
N ARG A 53 7.57 -7.54 4.55
CA ARG A 53 6.72 -8.73 4.39
C ARG A 53 6.68 -9.25 2.95
N GLY A 54 7.34 -8.58 2.00
CA GLY A 54 7.31 -8.96 0.58
C GLY A 54 5.94 -8.76 -0.08
N LEU A 55 5.10 -7.90 0.48
CA LEU A 55 3.77 -7.59 -0.08
C LEU A 55 3.84 -6.46 -1.12
N ILE A 56 4.85 -5.60 -0.99
CA ILE A 56 5.16 -4.53 -1.92
C ILE A 56 6.67 -4.44 -2.17
N GLU A 57 7.04 -3.80 -3.27
CA GLU A 57 8.39 -3.34 -3.58
C GLU A 57 8.36 -1.81 -3.78
N ARG A 58 9.45 -1.12 -3.47
CA ARG A 58 9.62 0.32 -3.77
C ARG A 58 11.08 0.66 -4.03
N VAL A 59 11.32 1.84 -4.58
CA VAL A 59 12.66 2.43 -4.68
C VAL A 59 12.80 3.52 -3.61
N PRO A 60 13.73 3.38 -2.64
CA PRO A 60 13.95 4.39 -1.61
C PRO A 60 14.24 5.77 -2.21
N GLY A 61 13.59 6.81 -1.69
CA GLY A 61 13.76 8.19 -2.17
C GLY A 61 13.04 8.51 -3.48
N GLN A 62 12.42 7.53 -4.14
CA GLN A 62 11.65 7.76 -5.37
C GLN A 62 10.15 7.76 -5.08
N ALA A 63 9.50 8.90 -5.32
CA ALA A 63 8.04 9.01 -5.23
C ALA A 63 7.37 8.10 -6.27
N ARG A 64 6.19 7.56 -5.92
CA ARG A 64 5.35 6.73 -6.82
C ARG A 64 6.08 5.50 -7.39
N SER A 65 7.02 4.93 -6.63
CA SER A 65 7.77 3.73 -7.00
C SER A 65 7.17 2.44 -6.44
N ILE A 66 6.09 2.53 -5.65
CA ILE A 66 5.48 1.37 -4.99
C ILE A 66 4.86 0.43 -6.02
N ARG A 67 5.17 -0.86 -5.92
CA ARG A 67 4.60 -1.94 -6.72
C ARG A 67 4.03 -3.02 -5.80
N LEU A 68 2.85 -3.53 -6.11
CA LEU A 68 2.26 -4.66 -5.40
C LEU A 68 2.89 -5.96 -5.90
N LEU A 69 3.26 -6.83 -4.97
CA LEU A 69 3.83 -8.16 -5.28
C LEU A 69 2.81 -9.30 -5.11
N ILE A 70 1.59 -8.96 -4.70
CA ILE A 70 0.50 -9.91 -4.52
C ILE A 70 -0.57 -9.77 -5.60
N PRO A 71 -1.21 -10.88 -6.03
CA PRO A 71 -2.27 -10.85 -7.02
C PRO A 71 -3.54 -10.21 -6.46
N ARG A 72 -4.40 -9.71 -7.36
CA ARG A 72 -5.69 -9.11 -6.99
C ARG A 72 -6.61 -10.06 -6.23
N ASP A 73 -6.52 -11.36 -6.49
CA ASP A 73 -7.36 -12.38 -5.85
C ASP A 73 -7.15 -12.45 -4.33
N GLU A 74 -5.94 -12.10 -3.87
CA GLU A 74 -5.60 -12.06 -2.45
C GLU A 74 -5.90 -10.71 -1.79
N LEU A 75 -6.16 -9.66 -2.57
CA LEU A 75 -6.41 -8.33 -2.04
C LEU A 75 -7.86 -8.21 -1.52
N PRO A 76 -8.05 -7.63 -0.32
CA PRO A 76 -9.39 -7.26 0.11
C PRO A 76 -9.93 -6.12 -0.75
N ASP A 77 -11.25 -5.96 -0.75
CA ASP A 77 -11.87 -4.75 -1.27
C ASP A 77 -11.58 -3.56 -0.35
N LEU A 78 -11.61 -2.37 -0.95
CA LEU A 78 -11.45 -1.14 -0.19
C LEU A 78 -12.80 -0.80 0.46
N GLU A 79 -12.95 -1.16 1.73
CA GLU A 79 -14.07 -0.75 2.60
C GLU A 79 -13.94 0.70 3.09
#